data_AF-A0A6N7BWJ4-F1
#
_entry.id   AF-A0A6N7BWJ4-F1
#
_cell.length_a   1.000
_cell.length_b   1.000
_cell.length_c   1.000
_cell.angle_alpha   90.00
_cell.angle_beta   90.00
_cell.angle_gamma   90.00
#
_symmetry.space_group_name_H-M   'P 1'
#
loop_
_entity.id
_entity.type
_entity.pdbx_description
1 polymer ?
#
loop_
_entity_poly.entity_id
_entity_poly.type
_entity_poly.pdbx_seq_one_letter_code
_entity_poly.pdbx_strand_id
1 'polypeptide(L)' 'MQIPEPPAYDIDIQSIIETYQFVARGRNYSEGQPLRISVRNITDVIEAHPIAIHRSLLDPIIFAIDDMVLAEQRKPKSDG' A
#
# COMPACT_ATOMS: atom_id res chain seq x y z
N MET A 1 -26.88 2.08 29.97
CA MET A 1 -26.34 1.29 28.84
C MET A 1 -25.09 2.04 28.38
N GLN A 2 -23.90 1.48 28.60
CA GLN A 2 -22.65 2.11 28.15
C GLN A 2 -22.47 1.76 26.67
N ILE A 3 -22.47 2.78 25.81
CA ILE A 3 -22.11 2.58 24.40
C ILE A 3 -20.59 2.38 24.38
N PRO A 4 -20.07 1.29 23.79
CA PRO A 4 -18.63 1.11 23.64
C PRO A 4 -18.06 2.26 22.79
N GLU A 5 -16.95 2.83 23.24
CA GLU A 5 -16.16 3.72 22.38
C GLU A 5 -15.65 2.91 21.17
N PRO A 6 -15.78 3.43 19.94
CA PRO A 6 -15.19 2.78 18.79
C PRO A 6 -13.67 2.62 19.00
N PRO A 7 -13.07 1.54 18.48
CA PRO A 7 -11.63 1.33 18.59
C PRO A 7 -10.88 2.53 18.01
N ALA A 8 -9.75 2.89 18.63
CA ALA A 8 -8.90 4.00 18.19
C ALA A 8 -8.23 3.77 16.82
N TYR A 9 -8.42 2.58 16.24
CA TYR A 9 -7.80 2.12 15.01
C TYR A 9 -8.83 1.34 14.19
N ASP A 10 -8.88 1.68 12.90
CA ASP A 10 -9.72 1.01 11.91
C ASP A 10 -8.95 -0.18 11.32
N ILE A 11 -9.50 -1.39 11.46
CA ILE A 11 -8.88 -2.64 11.01
C ILE A 11 -8.70 -2.68 9.49
N ASP A 12 -9.59 -2.04 8.74
CA ASP A 12 -9.52 -2.04 7.28
C ASP A 12 -8.36 -1.14 6.82
N ILE A 13 -8.20 0.01 7.48
CA ILE A 13 -7.07 0.92 7.22
C ILE A 13 -5.74 0.23 7.53
N GLN A 14 -5.65 -0.46 8.66
CA GLN A 14 -4.43 -1.21 9.02
C GLN A 14 -4.12 -2.29 7.99
N SER A 15 -5.13 -3.05 7.57
CA SER A 15 -4.97 -4.13 6.60
C SER A 15 -4.53 -3.60 5.22
N ILE A 16 -4.99 -2.42 4.79
CA ILE A 16 -4.52 -1.74 3.57
C ILE A 16 -3.05 -1.35 3.70
N ILE A 17 -2.65 -0.75 4.83
CA ILE A 17 -1.26 -0.33 5.06
C ILE A 17 -0.32 -1.53 5.03
N GLU A 18 -0.68 -2.61 5.72
CA GLU A 18 0.10 -3.85 5.73
C GLU A 18 0.20 -4.47 4.33
N THR A 19 -0.91 -4.49 3.58
CA THR A 19 -0.91 -4.94 2.18
C THR A 19 0.08 -4.12 1.34
N TYR A 20 0.05 -2.79 1.45
CA TYR A 20 1.01 -1.94 0.74
C TYR A 20 2.46 -2.27 1.12
N GLN A 21 2.75 -2.48 2.40
CA GLN A 21 4.11 -2.82 2.86
C GLN A 21 4.61 -4.13 2.23
N PHE A 22 3.76 -5.17 2.17
CA PHE A 22 4.12 -6.43 1.51
C PHE A 22 4.35 -6.23 0.01
N VAL A 23 3.44 -5.52 -0.66
CA VAL A 23 3.52 -5.27 -2.10
C VAL A 23 4.77 -4.45 -2.45
N ALA A 24 5.07 -3.41 -1.68
CA ALA A 24 6.24 -2.55 -1.87
C ALA A 24 7.56 -3.31 -1.64
N ARG A 25 7.57 -4.30 -0.74
CA ARG A 25 8.73 -5.17 -0.52
C ARG A 25 9.00 -6.09 -1.71
N GLY A 26 7.95 -6.53 -2.41
CA GLY A 26 8.03 -7.30 -3.64
C GLY A 26 8.16 -6.46 -4.91
N ARG A 27 8.49 -5.16 -4.80
CA ARG A 27 8.55 -4.25 -5.93
C ARG A 27 9.56 -4.72 -6.98
N ASN A 28 9.16 -4.62 -8.25
CA ASN A 28 10.03 -4.86 -9.38
C ASN A 28 10.94 -3.66 -9.65
N TYR A 29 12.16 -3.93 -10.10
CA TYR A 29 13.13 -2.91 -10.48
C TYR A 29 13.59 -3.15 -11.90
N SER A 30 13.80 -2.07 -12.65
CA SER A 30 14.41 -2.10 -13.99
C SER A 30 15.58 -1.12 -14.01
N GLU A 31 16.75 -1.59 -14.41
CA GLU A 31 17.98 -0.75 -14.43
C GLU A 31 18.24 -0.04 -13.09
N GLY A 32 17.94 -0.71 -11.97
CA GLY A 32 18.08 -0.15 -10.62
C GLY A 32 17.00 0.85 -10.21
N GLN A 33 16.05 1.20 -11.10
CA GLN A 33 14.95 2.11 -10.80
C GLN A 33 13.71 1.35 -10.34
N PRO A 34 13.00 1.83 -9.29
CA PRO A 34 11.76 1.22 -8.85
C PRO A 34 10.68 1.38 -9.93
N LEU A 35 10.09 0.27 -10.35
CA LEU A 35 8.88 0.29 -11.17
C LEU A 35 7.66 0.57 -10.30
N ARG A 36 6.61 1.10 -10.91
CA ARG A 36 5.30 1.22 -10.26
C ARG A 36 4.77 -0.15 -9.85
N ILE A 37 4.06 -0.20 -8.73
CA ILE A 37 3.34 -1.38 -8.29
C ILE A 37 2.29 -1.73 -9.34
N SER A 38 2.27 -3.00 -9.74
CA SER A 38 1.29 -3.53 -10.70
C SER A 38 0.16 -4.28 -9.99
N VAL A 39 -0.95 -4.48 -10.69
CA VAL A 39 -2.06 -5.37 -10.26
C VAL A 39 -1.56 -6.77 -9.92
N ARG A 40 -0.51 -7.26 -10.62
CA ARG A 40 0.08 -8.56 -10.33
C ARG A 40 0.77 -8.59 -8.98
N ASN A 41 1.55 -7.55 -8.64
CA ASN A 41 2.20 -7.48 -7.33
C ASN A 41 1.16 -7.51 -6.20
N ILE A 42 0.02 -6.82 -6.38
CA ILE A 42 -1.09 -6.85 -5.42
C ILE A 42 -1.72 -8.23 -5.34
N THR A 43 -1.95 -8.87 -6.49
CA THR A 43 -2.55 -10.21 -6.57
C THR A 43 -1.69 -11.25 -5.85
N ASP A 44 -0.38 -11.27 -6.12
CA ASP A 44 0.55 -12.20 -5.50
C ASP A 44 0.53 -12.08 -3.96
N VAL A 45 0.42 -10.86 -3.44
CA VAL A 45 0.31 -10.61 -1.99
C VAL A 45 -1.04 -11.09 -1.44
N ILE A 46 -2.16 -10.79 -2.10
CA ILE A 46 -3.49 -11.18 -1.61
C ILE A 46 -3.69 -12.70 -1.67
N GLU A 47 -3.08 -13.38 -2.63
CA GLU A 47 -3.09 -14.85 -2.70
C GLU A 47 -2.35 -15.48 -1.52
N ALA A 48 -1.23 -14.88 -1.08
CA ALA A 48 -0.47 -15.35 0.07
C ALA A 48 -1.05 -14.88 1.43
N HIS A 49 -1.63 -13.67 1.45
CA HIS A 49 -2.15 -12.97 2.62
C HIS A 49 -3.55 -12.40 2.31
N PRO A 50 -4.61 -13.22 2.41
CA PRO A 50 -5.96 -12.79 2.10
C PRO A 50 -6.42 -11.63 2.98
N ILE A 51 -7.12 -10.67 2.37
CA ILE A 51 -7.69 -9.49 3.02
C ILE A 51 -9.20 -9.39 2.73
N ALA A 52 -9.97 -8.93 3.70
CA ALA A 52 -11.43 -8.77 3.59
C ALA A 52 -11.86 -7.47 2.89
N ILE A 53 -11.07 -6.97 1.93
CA ILE A 53 -11.34 -5.73 1.20
C ILE A 53 -11.45 -6.03 -0.29
N HIS A 54 -12.50 -5.51 -0.93
CA HIS A 54 -12.72 -5.74 -2.34
C HIS A 54 -11.64 -5.05 -3.20
N ARG A 55 -11.19 -5.74 -4.26
CA ARG A 55 -10.14 -5.25 -5.16
C ARG A 55 -10.44 -3.88 -5.79
N SER A 56 -11.72 -3.59 -6.05
CA SER A 56 -12.12 -2.29 -6.61
C SER A 56 -11.86 -1.10 -5.68
N LEU A 57 -11.74 -1.35 -4.36
CA LEU A 57 -11.37 -0.33 -3.39
C LEU A 57 -9.86 -0.40 -3.09
N LEU A 58 -9.33 -1.60 -2.93
CA LEU A 58 -7.94 -1.82 -2.54
C LEU A 58 -6.94 -1.34 -3.60
N ASP A 59 -7.09 -1.77 -4.86
CA ASP A 59 -6.10 -1.49 -5.91
C ASP A 59 -5.86 0.02 -6.11
N PRO A 60 -6.91 0.87 -6.25
CA PRO A 60 -6.71 2.31 -6.37
C PRO A 60 -6.00 2.94 -5.17
N ILE A 61 -6.27 2.47 -3.95
CA ILE A 61 -5.62 2.99 -2.74
C ILE A 61 -4.14 2.63 -2.74
N ILE A 62 -3.81 1.37 -3.04
CA ILE A 62 -2.42 0.92 -3.14
C ILE A 62 -1.64 1.71 -4.19
N PHE A 63 -2.24 1.96 -5.36
CA PHE A 63 -1.61 2.79 -6.40
C PHE A 63 -1.44 4.25 -5.98
N ALA A 64 -2.41 4.83 -5.29
CA ALA A 64 -2.30 6.21 -4.79
C ALA A 64 -1.15 6.34 -3.77
N ILE A 65 -1.02 5.38 -2.84
CA ILE A 65 0.08 5.34 -1.87
C ILE A 65 1.43 5.18 -2.61
N ASP A 66 1.47 4.30 -3.62
CA ASP A 66 2.67 4.07 -4.43
C ASP A 66 3.16 5.35 -5.13
N ASP A 67 2.24 6.06 -5.80
CA ASP A 67 2.56 7.30 -6.50
C ASP A 67 3.04 8.38 -5.52
N MET A 68 2.46 8.48 -4.32
CA MET A 68 2.93 9.42 -3.28
C MET A 68 4.36 9.11 -2.86
N VAL A 69 4.68 7.84 -2.58
CA VAL A 69 6.02 7.42 -2.16
C VAL A 69 7.06 7.64 -3.26
N LEU A 70 6.73 7.28 -4.50
CA LEU A 70 7.62 7.52 -5.64
C LEU A 70 7.82 9.00 -5.92
N ALA A 71 6.79 9.83 -5.71
CA ALA A 71 6.92 11.29 -5.84
C ALA A 71 7.86 11.87 -4.78
N GLU A 72 7.80 11.38 -3.53
CA GLU A 72 8.72 11.80 -2.47
C GLU A 72 10.17 11.42 -2.76
N GLN A 73 10.42 10.23 -3.30
CA GLN A 73 11.78 9.79 -3.67
C GLN A 73 12.39 10.61 -4.81
N ARG A 74 11.55 11.21 -5.67
CA ARG A 74 11.97 12.04 -6.80
C ARG A 74 12.18 13.50 -6.43
N LYS A 75 11.76 13.94 -5.24
CA LYS A 75 12.03 15.32 -4.79
C LYS A 75 13.54 15.52 -4.72
N PRO A 76 14.10 16.58 -5.33
CA PRO A 76 15.50 16.89 -5.14
C PRO A 76 15.77 17.04 -3.64
N LYS A 77 16.83 16.42 -3.14
CA LYS A 77 17.27 16.66 -1.76
C LYS A 77 17.44 18.17 -1.62
N SER A 78 16.69 18.78 -0.71
CA SER A 78 16.93 20.18 -0.38
C SER A 78 18.34 20.25 0.21
N ASP A 79 19.26 20.87 -0.53
CA ASP A 79 20.59 21.20 -0.03
C ASP A 79 20.38 22.13 1.18
N GLY A 80 20.66 21.58 2.37
CA GLY A 80 20.75 22.33 3.62
C GLY A 80 22.17 22.84 3.84
#